data_AF-A0A974TQJ4-F1
#
_entry.id   AF-A0A974TQJ4-F1
#
_cell.length_a   1.000
_cell.length_b   1.000
_cell.length_c   1.000
_cell.angle_alpha   90.00
_cell.angle_beta   90.00
_cell.angle_gamma   90.00
#
_symmetry.space_group_name_H-M   'P 1'
#
loop_
_entity.id
_entity.type
_entity.pdbx_description
1 polymer ?
#
loop_
_entity_poly.entity_id
_entity_poly.type
_entity_poly.pdbx_seq_one_letter_code
_entity_poly.pdbx_strand_id
1 'polypeptide(L)'
;MSRIPPLLFLPFRAVRYIAFASLVMSAWAFTPYFIDAVRLFGIRDDPTAMLERAAESRSPDEIRRLAEQALAENDPELAESLSVVAADNGEPLPSELLAKIEESNKFSLARSAFEVWTGISTGRGDTPTAFVAAAATDALIVGDLRDLATEAAKYPDYDRLTVFLAGIGVAASASNYVSLGAAAPLRGGLSILKKLKKLNKLPEPLEKDVVALASRSIDDGVIRAMKHRASDLDLNGALQEGRKLIKPEAVKMVSDAARATFTVSSKQGYRATVQTVENAGELADLKRLAAVAEKTGQKYRGVLALRKGAKIVFTIVEYLAEVVWILIGVVVWILLALWTLLRFVRSVANIPMWFSRRSAL
;
A
#
# COMPACT_ATOMS: atom_id res chain seq x y z
N MET A 1 -70.66 32.24 18.12
CA MET A 1 -69.70 31.13 17.96
C MET A 1 -68.98 31.29 16.62
N SER A 2 -67.79 31.87 16.65
CA SER A 2 -66.99 32.25 15.48
C SER A 2 -66.33 31.03 14.82
N ARG A 3 -66.61 30.81 13.54
CA ARG A 3 -65.91 29.82 12.70
C ARG A 3 -64.51 30.33 12.38
N ILE A 4 -63.48 29.60 12.82
CA ILE A 4 -62.08 29.85 12.45
C ILE A 4 -61.92 29.56 10.95
N PRO A 5 -61.30 30.44 10.14
CA PRO A 5 -61.18 30.25 8.71
C PRO A 5 -60.19 29.12 8.36
N PRO A 6 -60.36 28.42 7.22
CA PRO A 6 -59.55 27.27 6.79
C PRO A 6 -58.10 27.59 6.39
N LEU A 7 -57.68 28.86 6.52
CA LEU A 7 -56.36 29.34 6.09
C LEU A 7 -55.20 28.79 6.95
N LEU A 8 -55.47 28.24 8.13
CA LEU A 8 -54.42 27.70 9.01
C LEU A 8 -53.84 26.33 8.56
N PHE A 9 -54.48 25.64 7.60
CA PHE A 9 -54.03 24.31 7.14
C PHE A 9 -53.18 24.33 5.86
N LEU A 10 -53.15 25.46 5.12
CA LEU A 10 -52.25 25.65 3.98
C LEU A 10 -50.75 25.59 4.31
N PRO A 11 -50.24 26.22 5.40
CA PRO A 11 -48.81 26.19 5.69
C PRO A 11 -48.32 24.77 5.98
N PHE A 12 -49.14 23.94 6.64
CA PHE A 12 -48.78 22.54 6.94
C PHE A 12 -48.69 21.65 5.70
N ARG A 13 -49.47 21.93 4.64
CA ARG A 13 -49.37 21.19 3.37
C ARG A 13 -48.13 21.61 2.58
N ALA A 14 -47.86 22.91 2.48
CA ALA A 14 -46.68 23.43 1.81
C ALA A 14 -45.38 22.93 2.47
N VAL A 15 -45.29 22.97 3.81
CA VAL A 15 -44.14 22.45 4.58
C VAL A 15 -43.88 20.96 4.29
N ARG A 16 -44.92 20.17 4.03
CA ARG A 16 -44.78 18.73 3.73
C ARG A 16 -44.31 18.45 2.32
N TYR A 17 -44.79 19.21 1.33
CA TYR A 17 -44.26 19.12 -0.03
C TYR A 17 -42.81 19.60 -0.09
N ILE A 18 -42.44 20.62 0.69
CA ILE A 18 -41.06 21.08 0.84
C ILE A 18 -40.20 19.99 1.50
N ALA A 19 -40.69 19.33 2.56
CA ALA A 19 -39.97 18.22 3.19
C ALA A 19 -39.74 17.04 2.23
N PHE A 20 -40.76 16.65 1.47
CA PHE A 20 -40.64 15.58 0.47
C PHE A 20 -39.71 15.97 -0.69
N ALA A 21 -39.81 17.20 -1.19
CA ALA A 21 -38.91 17.72 -2.22
C ALA A 21 -37.46 17.81 -1.73
N SER A 22 -37.24 18.23 -0.48
CA SER A 22 -35.91 18.24 0.14
C SER A 22 -35.33 16.84 0.30
N LEU A 23 -36.19 15.83 0.50
CA LEU A 23 -35.78 14.43 0.56
C LEU A 23 -35.34 13.91 -0.81
N VAL A 24 -36.12 14.18 -1.87
CA VAL A 24 -35.74 13.81 -3.25
C VAL A 24 -34.47 14.53 -3.70
N MET A 25 -34.32 15.82 -3.36
CA MET A 25 -33.10 16.58 -3.62
C MET A 25 -31.88 16.03 -2.87
N SER A 26 -32.07 15.60 -1.61
CA SER A 26 -30.99 14.96 -0.85
C SER A 26 -30.62 13.59 -1.43
N ALA A 27 -31.57 12.81 -1.96
CA ALA A 27 -31.26 11.56 -2.66
C ALA A 27 -30.35 11.79 -3.87
N TRP A 28 -30.64 12.83 -4.66
CA TRP A 28 -29.79 13.23 -5.79
C TRP A 28 -28.38 13.62 -5.34
N ALA A 29 -28.25 14.42 -4.28
CA ALA A 29 -26.97 14.83 -3.73
C ALA A 29 -26.15 13.65 -3.17
N PHE A 30 -26.80 12.63 -2.60
CA PHE A 30 -26.15 11.43 -2.06
C PHE A 30 -25.83 10.35 -3.10
N THR A 31 -26.42 10.42 -4.29
CA THR A 31 -26.24 9.43 -5.37
C THR A 31 -24.76 9.24 -5.78
N PRO A 32 -23.94 10.30 -6.03
CA PRO A 32 -22.53 10.11 -6.37
C PRO A 32 -21.75 9.41 -5.25
N TYR A 33 -21.99 9.78 -3.99
CA TYR A 33 -21.32 9.18 -2.84
C TYR A 33 -21.68 7.70 -2.63
N PHE A 34 -22.94 7.33 -2.89
CA PHE A 34 -23.37 5.94 -2.84
C PHE A 34 -22.77 5.10 -3.98
N ILE A 35 -22.72 5.64 -5.20
CA ILE A 35 -22.06 4.98 -6.34
C ILE A 35 -20.58 4.77 -6.04
N ASP A 36 -19.91 5.77 -5.46
CA ASP A 36 -18.51 5.68 -5.07
C ASP A 36 -18.30 4.64 -3.97
N ALA A 37 -19.15 4.60 -2.94
CA ALA A 37 -19.07 3.60 -1.86
C ALA A 37 -19.30 2.17 -2.36
N VAL A 38 -20.25 1.96 -3.28
CA VAL A 38 -20.50 0.64 -3.91
C VAL A 38 -19.33 0.24 -4.80
N ARG A 39 -18.75 1.16 -5.57
CA ARG A 39 -17.53 0.90 -6.37
C ARG A 39 -16.34 0.55 -5.48
N LEU A 40 -16.12 1.27 -4.38
CA LEU A 40 -15.07 0.98 -3.40
C LEU A 40 -15.24 -0.40 -2.76
N PHE A 41 -16.47 -0.81 -2.47
CA PHE A 41 -16.75 -2.17 -1.99
C PHE A 41 -16.40 -3.24 -3.04
N GLY A 42 -16.58 -2.95 -4.33
CA GLY A 42 -16.18 -3.82 -5.44
C GLY A 42 -14.67 -3.79 -5.76
N ILE A 43 -13.97 -2.71 -5.39
CA ILE A 43 -12.51 -2.50 -5.60
C ILE A 43 -11.68 -2.98 -4.41
N ARG A 44 -12.30 -3.51 -3.34
CA ARG A 44 -11.66 -3.89 -2.06
C ARG A 44 -10.39 -4.74 -2.20
N ASP A 45 -10.22 -5.43 -3.32
CA ASP A 45 -9.07 -6.30 -3.60
C ASP A 45 -8.08 -5.75 -4.65
N ASP A 46 -8.30 -4.57 -5.25
CA ASP A 46 -7.36 -3.95 -6.21
C ASP A 46 -6.63 -2.72 -5.63
N PRO A 47 -5.44 -2.90 -5.03
CA PRO A 47 -4.64 -1.81 -4.48
C PRO A 47 -4.21 -0.79 -5.55
N THR A 48 -4.19 -1.16 -6.83
CA THR A 48 -3.84 -0.26 -7.92
C THR A 48 -4.92 0.78 -8.14
N ALA A 49 -6.17 0.35 -8.26
CA ALA A 49 -7.30 1.25 -8.48
C ALA A 49 -7.48 2.24 -7.32
N MET A 50 -7.18 1.83 -6.08
CA MET A 50 -7.20 2.75 -4.93
C MET A 50 -6.12 3.83 -5.03
N LEU A 51 -4.89 3.46 -5.41
CA LEU A 51 -3.79 4.41 -5.53
C LEU A 51 -3.95 5.35 -6.73
N GLU A 52 -4.41 4.83 -7.87
CA GLU A 52 -4.67 5.64 -9.07
C GLU A 52 -5.81 6.63 -8.80
N ARG A 53 -6.91 6.21 -8.16
CA ARG A 53 -7.99 7.12 -7.75
C ARG A 53 -7.50 8.21 -6.78
N ALA A 54 -6.63 7.85 -5.84
CA ALA A 54 -6.04 8.83 -4.93
C ALA A 54 -5.17 9.84 -5.69
N ALA A 55 -4.46 9.41 -6.73
CA ALA A 55 -3.68 10.28 -7.60
C ALA A 55 -4.55 11.16 -8.52
N GLU A 56 -5.66 10.62 -9.05
CA GLU A 56 -6.65 11.36 -9.87
C GLU A 56 -7.33 12.48 -9.07
N SER A 57 -7.54 12.29 -7.76
CA SER A 57 -8.17 13.29 -6.90
C SER A 57 -7.30 14.51 -6.59
N ARG A 58 -6.05 14.54 -7.07
CA ARG A 58 -5.08 15.62 -6.78
C ARG A 58 -5.25 16.79 -7.72
N SER A 59 -5.06 17.99 -7.19
CA SER A 59 -5.11 19.18 -8.05
C SER A 59 -3.90 19.21 -8.99
N PRO A 60 -4.07 19.68 -10.24
CA PRO A 60 -2.98 19.88 -11.19
C PRO A 60 -1.82 20.72 -10.61
N ASP A 61 -2.16 21.72 -9.80
CA ASP A 61 -1.19 22.55 -9.08
C ASP A 61 -0.38 21.79 -8.02
N GLU A 62 -0.96 20.78 -7.37
CA GLU A 62 -0.26 19.91 -6.42
C GLU A 62 0.75 19.03 -7.16
N ILE A 63 0.34 18.42 -8.27
CA ILE A 63 1.22 17.58 -9.11
C ILE A 63 2.39 18.40 -9.66
N ARG A 64 2.11 19.60 -10.17
CA ARG A 64 3.15 20.53 -10.65
C ARG A 64 4.16 20.88 -9.56
N ARG A 65 3.70 21.31 -8.38
CA ARG A 65 4.60 21.66 -7.26
C ARG A 65 5.47 20.48 -6.82
N LEU A 66 4.90 19.27 -6.79
CA LEU A 66 5.66 18.06 -6.46
C LEU A 66 6.70 17.72 -7.54
N ALA A 67 6.40 17.93 -8.82
CA ALA A 67 7.37 17.73 -9.89
C ALA A 67 8.53 18.74 -9.81
N GLU A 68 8.25 20.00 -9.49
CA GLU A 68 9.26 21.04 -9.25
C GLU A 68 10.12 20.70 -8.02
N GLN A 69 9.50 20.25 -6.93
CA GLN A 69 10.19 19.79 -5.74
C GLN A 69 11.10 18.58 -6.04
N ALA A 70 10.60 17.61 -6.79
CA ALA A 70 11.38 16.44 -7.19
C ALA A 70 12.63 16.85 -8.00
N LEU A 71 12.52 17.82 -8.91
CA LEU A 71 13.69 18.38 -9.60
C LEU A 71 14.66 19.08 -8.65
N ALA A 72 14.15 19.86 -7.69
CA ALA A 72 14.99 20.52 -6.68
C ALA A 72 15.74 19.52 -5.80
N GLU A 73 15.15 18.37 -5.53
CA GLU A 73 15.73 17.25 -4.77
C GLU A 73 16.63 16.33 -5.63
N ASN A 74 16.90 16.67 -6.89
CA ASN A 74 17.64 15.84 -7.86
C ASN A 74 17.00 14.46 -8.10
N ASP A 75 15.67 14.42 -8.17
CA ASP A 75 14.88 13.25 -8.52
C ASP A 75 14.08 13.41 -9.82
N PRO A 76 14.77 13.49 -10.98
CA PRO A 76 14.10 13.69 -12.26
C PRO A 76 13.26 12.49 -12.70
N GLU A 77 13.57 11.27 -12.24
CA GLU A 77 12.73 10.08 -12.44
C GLU A 77 11.36 10.22 -11.77
N LEU A 78 11.30 10.81 -10.56
CA LEU A 78 10.03 11.09 -9.90
C LEU A 78 9.26 12.21 -10.63
N ALA A 79 9.96 13.26 -11.04
CA ALA A 79 9.35 14.36 -11.80
C ALA A 79 8.77 13.85 -13.14
N GLU A 80 9.48 12.97 -13.84
CA GLU A 80 9.00 12.28 -15.04
C GLU A 80 7.76 11.44 -14.73
N SER A 81 7.80 10.63 -13.67
CA SER A 81 6.64 9.82 -13.25
C SER A 81 5.40 10.68 -12.95
N LEU A 82 5.58 11.82 -12.31
CA LEU A 82 4.52 12.80 -12.06
C LEU A 82 4.00 13.46 -13.34
N SER A 83 4.87 13.69 -14.33
CA SER A 83 4.45 14.22 -15.64
C SER A 83 3.53 13.25 -16.39
N VAL A 84 3.80 11.94 -16.29
CA VAL A 84 2.94 10.90 -16.84
C VAL A 84 1.59 10.87 -16.12
N VAL A 85 1.57 11.00 -14.79
CA VAL A 85 0.32 11.09 -14.02
C VAL A 85 -0.49 12.32 -14.43
N ALA A 86 0.14 13.49 -14.60
CA ALA A 86 -0.52 14.72 -15.01
C ALA A 86 -1.17 14.57 -16.41
N ALA A 87 -0.44 13.95 -17.35
CA ALA A 87 -0.93 13.67 -18.70
C ALA A 87 -2.10 12.68 -18.70
N ASP A 88 -2.02 11.61 -17.91
CA ASP A 88 -3.11 10.62 -17.74
C ASP A 88 -4.38 11.28 -17.15
N ASN A 89 -4.21 12.26 -16.26
CA ASN A 89 -5.32 13.02 -15.67
C ASN A 89 -5.93 14.05 -16.65
N GLY A 90 -5.38 14.20 -17.86
CA GLY A 90 -5.86 15.15 -18.88
C GLY A 90 -5.32 16.58 -18.72
N GLU A 91 -4.40 16.81 -17.77
CA GLU A 91 -3.82 18.12 -17.47
C GLU A 91 -2.28 18.05 -17.48
N PRO A 92 -1.65 17.99 -18.67
CA PRO A 92 -0.20 17.84 -18.77
C PRO A 92 0.55 19.04 -18.16
N LEU A 93 1.75 18.76 -17.64
CA LEU A 93 2.63 19.81 -17.10
C LEU A 93 3.05 20.82 -18.17
N PRO A 94 3.35 22.08 -17.80
CA PRO A 94 3.85 23.09 -18.73
C PRO A 94 5.08 22.60 -19.51
N SER A 95 5.17 22.94 -20.80
CA SER A 95 6.26 22.51 -21.69
C SER A 95 7.65 22.89 -21.19
N GLU A 96 7.77 24.05 -20.52
CA GLU A 96 9.01 24.51 -19.89
C GLU A 96 9.46 23.58 -18.76
N LEU A 97 8.52 23.03 -17.99
CA LEU A 97 8.82 22.08 -16.92
C LEU A 97 9.19 20.71 -17.51
N LEU A 98 8.48 20.26 -18.55
CA LEU A 98 8.82 19.02 -19.26
C LEU A 98 10.24 19.06 -19.84
N ALA A 99 10.65 20.19 -20.43
CA ALA A 99 12.00 20.37 -20.94
C ALA A 99 13.07 20.28 -19.83
N LYS A 100 12.79 20.88 -18.66
CA LYS A 100 13.68 20.78 -17.48
C LYS A 100 13.79 19.34 -16.96
N ILE A 101 12.68 18.59 -16.97
CA ILE A 101 12.67 17.18 -16.58
C ILE A 101 13.55 16.37 -17.54
N GLU A 102 13.37 16.54 -18.85
CA GLU A 102 14.15 15.83 -19.86
C GLU A 102 15.65 16.13 -19.77
N GLU A 103 16.01 17.39 -19.61
CA GLU A 103 17.39 17.81 -19.41
C GLU A 103 17.99 17.21 -18.13
N SER A 104 17.27 17.32 -17.02
CA SER A 104 17.70 16.76 -15.72
C SER A 104 17.86 15.24 -15.78
N ASN A 105 17.03 14.54 -16.55
CA ASN A 105 17.14 13.11 -16.78
C ASN A 105 18.43 12.75 -17.53
N LYS A 106 18.81 13.50 -18.57
CA LYS A 106 20.07 13.29 -19.29
C LYS A 106 21.28 13.47 -18.37
N PHE A 107 21.26 14.51 -17.53
CA PHE A 107 22.32 14.73 -16.53
C PHE A 107 22.33 13.67 -15.43
N SER A 108 21.16 13.19 -14.98
CA SER A 108 21.04 12.13 -13.99
C SER A 108 21.58 10.79 -14.49
N LEU A 109 21.34 10.44 -15.76
CA LEU A 109 21.90 9.21 -16.36
C LEU A 109 23.42 9.27 -16.43
N ALA A 110 23.99 10.40 -16.84
CA ALA A 110 25.44 10.60 -16.88
C ALA A 110 26.07 10.56 -15.46
N ARG A 111 25.41 11.19 -14.48
CA ARG A 111 25.84 11.18 -13.07
C ARG A 111 25.71 9.80 -12.45
N SER A 112 24.62 9.10 -12.70
CA SER A 112 24.39 7.73 -12.26
C SER A 112 25.51 6.83 -12.79
N ALA A 113 25.90 6.95 -14.07
CA ALA A 113 27.03 6.22 -14.63
C ALA A 113 28.39 6.56 -13.99
N PHE A 114 28.58 7.80 -13.53
CA PHE A 114 29.80 8.23 -12.82
C PHE A 114 29.82 7.79 -11.33
N GLU A 115 28.67 7.86 -10.65
CA GLU A 115 28.45 7.32 -9.30
C GLU A 115 28.58 5.79 -9.28
N VAL A 116 28.20 5.14 -10.38
CA VAL A 116 28.44 3.71 -10.62
C VAL A 116 29.94 3.39 -10.61
N TRP A 117 30.76 4.18 -11.31
CA TRP A 117 32.21 3.97 -11.39
C TRP A 117 32.92 4.23 -10.06
N THR A 118 32.49 5.25 -9.32
CA THR A 118 33.08 5.63 -8.02
C THR A 118 32.60 4.75 -6.86
N GLY A 119 31.37 4.22 -6.91
CA GLY A 119 30.86 3.26 -5.91
C GLY A 119 31.57 1.90 -5.95
N ILE A 120 31.95 1.44 -7.15
CA ILE A 120 32.75 0.22 -7.34
C ILE A 120 34.17 0.39 -6.77
N SER A 121 34.77 1.59 -6.89
CA SER A 121 36.14 1.83 -6.41
C SER A 121 36.25 2.21 -4.93
N THR A 122 35.20 2.77 -4.33
CA THR A 122 35.21 3.24 -2.93
C THR A 122 34.56 2.28 -1.94
N GLY A 123 33.86 1.24 -2.41
CA GLY A 123 33.19 0.25 -1.54
C GLY A 123 32.01 0.80 -0.74
N ARG A 124 31.56 2.03 -1.00
CA ARG A 124 30.37 2.63 -0.37
C ARG A 124 29.13 2.23 -1.16
N GLY A 125 28.22 1.54 -0.48
CA GLY A 125 27.13 0.77 -1.08
C GLY A 125 25.85 1.56 -1.37
N ASP A 126 25.94 2.88 -1.54
CA ASP A 126 24.79 3.79 -1.56
C ASP A 126 24.30 4.12 -2.98
N THR A 127 24.83 3.42 -3.99
CA THR A 127 24.54 3.68 -5.42
C THR A 127 23.69 2.57 -6.06
N PRO A 128 22.92 2.87 -7.14
CA PRO A 128 22.10 1.89 -7.86
C PRO A 128 22.87 0.64 -8.32
N THR A 129 24.16 0.75 -8.62
CA THR A 129 25.00 -0.41 -8.97
C THR A 129 25.52 -1.17 -7.78
N ALA A 130 25.82 -0.55 -6.64
CA ALA A 130 26.12 -1.33 -5.44
C ALA A 130 24.90 -2.16 -5.00
N PHE A 131 23.69 -1.68 -5.33
CA PHE A 131 22.43 -2.38 -5.11
C PHE A 131 22.25 -3.57 -6.06
N VAL A 132 22.40 -3.37 -7.38
CA VAL A 132 22.29 -4.43 -8.39
C VAL A 132 23.45 -5.43 -8.32
N ALA A 133 24.69 -4.94 -8.16
CA ALA A 133 25.86 -5.79 -8.03
C ALA A 133 25.79 -6.62 -6.77
N ALA A 134 25.34 -6.10 -5.64
CA ALA A 134 25.15 -6.93 -4.46
C ALA A 134 23.98 -7.89 -4.58
N ALA A 135 22.85 -7.51 -5.18
CA ALA A 135 21.79 -8.47 -5.49
C ALA A 135 22.31 -9.64 -6.36
N ALA A 136 23.32 -9.40 -7.20
CA ALA A 136 23.96 -10.41 -8.05
C ALA A 136 25.13 -11.16 -7.39
N THR A 137 25.88 -10.54 -6.47
CA THR A 137 27.12 -11.09 -5.90
C THR A 137 27.00 -11.60 -4.46
N ASP A 138 25.91 -11.30 -3.75
CA ASP A 138 25.76 -11.67 -2.35
C ASP A 138 25.67 -13.20 -2.22
N ALA A 139 26.76 -13.79 -1.70
CA ALA A 139 26.88 -15.20 -1.38
C ALA A 139 26.06 -15.51 -0.11
N LEU A 140 24.74 -15.35 -0.20
CA LEU A 140 23.79 -15.58 0.90
C LEU A 140 24.03 -16.94 1.59
N ILE A 141 24.49 -17.95 0.86
CA ILE A 141 24.78 -19.28 1.41
C ILE A 141 25.87 -19.24 2.48
N VAL A 142 26.99 -18.55 2.22
CA VAL A 142 28.15 -18.54 3.13
C VAL A 142 27.93 -17.53 4.26
N GLY A 143 27.36 -16.35 3.92
CA GLY A 143 27.03 -15.31 4.91
C GLY A 143 26.00 -15.80 5.92
N ASP A 144 24.88 -16.35 5.47
CA ASP A 144 23.80 -16.78 6.35
C ASP A 144 24.19 -18.00 7.20
N LEU A 145 25.03 -18.90 6.67
CA LEU A 145 25.55 -20.02 7.46
C LEU A 145 26.50 -19.54 8.56
N ARG A 146 27.39 -18.59 8.25
CA ARG A 146 28.31 -17.99 9.24
C ARG A 146 27.54 -17.24 10.32
N ASP A 147 26.56 -16.42 9.92
CA ASP A 147 25.77 -15.61 10.84
C ASP A 147 24.92 -16.52 11.74
N LEU A 148 24.31 -17.59 11.20
CA LEU A 148 23.64 -18.62 12.00
C LEU A 148 24.58 -19.33 12.97
N ALA A 149 25.77 -19.75 12.52
CA ALA A 149 26.73 -20.43 13.39
C ALA A 149 27.20 -19.51 14.54
N THR A 150 27.47 -18.25 14.22
CA THR A 150 27.89 -17.22 15.18
C THR A 150 26.80 -16.95 16.21
N GLU A 151 25.54 -16.83 15.78
CA GLU A 151 24.41 -16.59 16.69
C GLU A 151 24.01 -17.86 17.46
N ALA A 152 24.07 -19.05 16.86
CA ALA A 152 23.79 -20.30 17.56
C ALA A 152 24.78 -20.56 18.72
N ALA A 153 26.05 -20.15 18.56
CA ALA A 153 27.05 -20.24 19.61
C ALA A 153 26.71 -19.39 20.84
N LYS A 154 26.00 -18.27 20.66
CA LYS A 154 25.56 -17.36 21.74
C LYS A 154 24.37 -17.87 22.53
N TYR A 155 23.74 -18.97 22.13
CA TYR A 155 22.56 -19.50 22.82
C TYR A 155 22.82 -19.66 24.34
N PRO A 156 21.93 -19.13 25.21
CA PRO A 156 20.56 -18.66 24.90
C PRO A 156 20.41 -17.20 24.44
N ASP A 157 21.46 -16.37 24.47
CA ASP A 157 21.41 -14.90 24.30
C ASP A 157 21.71 -14.44 22.87
N TYR A 158 21.03 -15.02 21.88
CA TYR A 158 21.28 -14.77 20.46
C TYR A 158 20.36 -13.67 19.88
N ASP A 159 20.79 -13.02 18.79
CA ASP A 159 19.94 -12.07 18.05
C ASP A 159 18.93 -12.82 17.18
N ARG A 160 17.67 -12.86 17.64
CA ARG A 160 16.55 -13.50 16.95
C ARG A 160 16.32 -12.98 15.53
N LEU A 161 16.51 -11.69 15.28
CA LEU A 161 16.26 -11.12 13.95
C LEU A 161 17.36 -11.54 12.96
N THR A 162 18.61 -11.57 13.42
CA THR A 162 19.73 -12.09 12.63
C THR A 162 19.56 -13.58 12.35
N VAL A 163 19.22 -14.39 13.37
CA VAL A 163 18.93 -15.82 13.18
C VAL A 163 17.75 -16.06 12.24
N PHE A 164 16.70 -15.26 12.33
CA PHE A 164 15.55 -15.38 11.43
C PHE A 164 15.91 -15.13 9.97
N LEU A 165 16.59 -14.01 9.69
CA LEU A 165 16.97 -13.63 8.33
C LEU A 165 17.98 -14.60 7.72
N ALA A 166 18.91 -15.09 8.53
CA ALA A 166 19.89 -16.08 8.11
C ALA A 166 19.26 -17.47 7.93
N GLY A 167 18.35 -17.87 8.83
CA GLY A 167 17.54 -19.08 8.72
C GLY A 167 16.70 -19.12 7.45
N ILE A 168 16.11 -17.99 7.04
CA ILE A 168 15.41 -17.85 5.77
C ILE A 168 16.36 -18.02 4.58
N GLY A 169 17.56 -17.45 4.63
CA GLY A 169 18.55 -17.59 3.56
C GLY A 169 19.05 -19.02 3.37
N VAL A 170 19.25 -19.75 4.48
CA VAL A 170 19.56 -21.19 4.46
C VAL A 170 18.38 -22.01 3.94
N ALA A 171 17.17 -21.76 4.42
CA ALA A 171 15.96 -22.44 3.94
C ALA A 171 15.71 -22.19 2.43
N ALA A 172 15.90 -20.96 1.97
CA ALA A 172 15.79 -20.57 0.57
C ALA A 172 16.86 -21.22 -0.32
N SER A 173 18.05 -21.48 0.23
CA SER A 173 19.14 -22.13 -0.50
C SER A 173 19.06 -23.66 -0.49
N ALA A 174 18.31 -24.23 0.45
CA ALA A 174 18.11 -25.67 0.63
C ALA A 174 17.09 -26.30 -0.33
N SER A 175 16.29 -25.50 -1.05
CA SER A 175 15.30 -26.04 -1.97
C SER A 175 15.98 -26.64 -3.21
N ASN A 176 16.12 -27.97 -3.25
CA ASN A 176 16.54 -28.73 -4.44
C ASN A 176 15.62 -28.54 -5.67
N TYR A 177 14.51 -27.82 -5.54
CA TYR A 177 13.50 -27.58 -6.58
C TYR A 177 13.65 -26.24 -7.30
N VAL A 178 14.69 -25.47 -6.99
CA VAL A 178 14.91 -24.16 -7.58
C VAL A 178 16.29 -24.19 -8.23
N SER A 179 16.33 -24.33 -9.55
CA SER A 179 17.57 -24.22 -10.33
C SER A 179 18.26 -22.89 -10.00
N LEU A 180 19.59 -22.82 -10.16
CA LEU A 180 20.41 -21.67 -9.80
C LEU A 180 19.84 -20.32 -10.33
N GLY A 181 19.12 -20.33 -11.46
CA GLY A 181 18.43 -19.18 -12.04
C GLY A 181 17.04 -18.86 -11.44
N ALA A 182 16.28 -19.85 -10.98
CA ALA A 182 14.96 -19.64 -10.38
C ALA A 182 15.02 -19.05 -8.95
N ALA A 183 16.19 -19.13 -8.29
CA ALA A 183 16.42 -18.56 -6.97
C ALA A 183 16.87 -17.09 -7.01
N ALA A 184 17.27 -16.58 -8.18
CA ALA A 184 17.86 -15.25 -8.31
C ALA A 184 16.94 -14.12 -7.84
N PRO A 185 15.63 -14.09 -8.18
CA PRO A 185 14.73 -13.04 -7.70
C PRO A 185 14.56 -13.04 -6.17
N LEU A 186 14.52 -14.22 -5.57
CA LEU A 186 14.44 -14.37 -4.12
C LEU A 186 15.72 -13.86 -3.43
N ARG A 187 16.88 -14.29 -3.91
CA ARG A 187 18.18 -13.89 -3.37
C ARG A 187 18.43 -12.39 -3.51
N GLY A 188 18.19 -11.84 -4.70
CA GLY A 188 18.31 -10.42 -4.96
C GLY A 188 17.38 -9.61 -4.05
N GLY A 189 16.12 -10.02 -3.95
CA GLY A 189 15.14 -9.37 -3.07
C GLY A 189 15.51 -9.39 -1.59
N LEU A 190 16.01 -10.53 -1.08
CA LEU A 190 16.48 -10.64 0.31
C LEU A 190 17.69 -9.75 0.57
N SER A 191 18.67 -9.72 -0.34
CA SER A 191 19.85 -8.86 -0.20
C SER A 191 19.45 -7.38 -0.20
N ILE A 192 18.52 -6.98 -1.07
CA ILE A 192 17.93 -5.65 -1.08
C ILE A 192 17.32 -5.30 0.28
N LEU A 193 16.44 -6.15 0.83
CA LEU A 193 15.80 -5.89 2.11
C LEU A 193 16.82 -5.80 3.26
N LYS A 194 17.82 -6.70 3.28
CA LYS A 194 18.92 -6.65 4.27
C LYS A 194 19.72 -5.36 4.18
N LYS A 195 20.00 -4.87 2.96
CA LYS A 195 20.70 -3.60 2.75
C LYS A 195 19.89 -2.41 3.20
N LEU A 196 18.61 -2.35 2.82
CA LEU A 196 17.72 -1.28 3.26
C LEU A 196 17.61 -1.25 4.80
N LYS A 197 17.67 -2.42 5.46
CA LYS A 197 17.75 -2.47 6.93
C LYS A 197 19.01 -1.79 7.44
N LYS A 198 20.18 -2.15 6.89
CA LYS A 198 21.47 -1.55 7.27
C LYS A 198 21.52 -0.04 7.03
N LEU A 199 20.78 0.45 6.04
CA LEU A 199 20.65 1.88 5.71
C LEU A 199 19.59 2.61 6.55
N ASN A 200 18.93 1.95 7.51
CA ASN A 200 17.78 2.49 8.26
C ASN A 200 16.63 2.97 7.35
N LYS A 201 16.45 2.27 6.22
CA LYS A 201 15.41 2.51 5.21
C LYS A 201 14.23 1.55 5.32
N LEU A 202 14.25 0.63 6.27
CA LEU A 202 13.03 -0.10 6.64
C LEU A 202 12.20 0.76 7.61
N PRO A 203 10.93 1.01 7.31
CA PRO A 203 10.10 1.79 8.20
C PRO A 203 9.72 0.95 9.42
N GLU A 204 9.65 1.58 10.60
CA GLU A 204 9.50 0.90 11.90
C GLU A 204 8.34 -0.13 11.95
N PRO A 205 7.13 0.12 11.42
CA PRO A 205 6.08 -0.92 11.38
C PRO A 205 6.45 -2.18 10.60
N LEU A 206 7.19 -2.05 9.49
CA LEU A 206 7.63 -3.21 8.71
C LEU A 206 8.67 -4.00 9.48
N GLU A 207 9.59 -3.32 10.16
CA GLU A 207 10.55 -3.97 11.05
C GLU A 207 9.86 -4.70 12.20
N LYS A 208 8.86 -4.08 12.83
CA LYS A 208 8.04 -4.72 13.87
C LYS A 208 7.31 -5.96 13.36
N ASP A 209 6.74 -5.92 12.15
CA ASP A 209 6.10 -7.09 11.53
C ASP A 209 7.10 -8.23 11.32
N VAL A 210 8.30 -7.93 10.81
CA VAL A 210 9.38 -8.92 10.64
C VAL A 210 9.83 -9.50 11.99
N VAL A 211 10.00 -8.68 13.02
CA VAL A 211 10.37 -9.13 14.38
C VAL A 211 9.28 -9.97 15.01
N ALA A 212 8.01 -9.61 14.84
CA ALA A 212 6.86 -10.39 15.30
C ALA A 212 6.79 -11.74 14.57
N LEU A 213 7.05 -11.76 13.26
CA LEU A 213 7.13 -12.98 12.47
C LEU A 213 8.31 -13.86 12.90
N ALA A 214 9.46 -13.28 13.20
CA ALA A 214 10.62 -14.00 13.72
C ALA A 214 10.31 -14.67 15.06
N SER A 215 9.74 -13.91 15.99
CA SER A 215 9.43 -14.37 17.35
C SER A 215 8.46 -15.55 17.38
N ARG A 216 7.50 -15.60 16.44
CA ARG A 216 6.52 -16.70 16.34
C ARG A 216 6.97 -17.90 15.52
N SER A 217 8.09 -17.79 14.79
CA SER A 217 8.47 -18.75 13.74
C SER A 217 9.80 -19.46 13.96
N ILE A 218 10.62 -18.99 14.89
CA ILE A 218 11.88 -19.65 15.28
C ILE A 218 11.59 -20.77 16.28
N ASP A 219 12.16 -21.95 16.04
CA ASP A 219 12.19 -23.05 17.01
C ASP A 219 13.48 -23.01 17.84
N ASP A 220 13.37 -22.58 19.11
CA ASP A 220 14.50 -22.51 20.05
C ASP A 220 15.13 -23.91 20.32
N GLY A 221 14.37 -24.99 20.14
CA GLY A 221 14.87 -26.36 20.21
C GLY A 221 15.84 -26.69 19.07
N VAL A 222 15.59 -26.17 17.87
CA VAL A 222 16.48 -26.32 16.71
C VAL A 222 17.78 -25.56 16.92
N ILE A 223 17.76 -24.36 17.52
CA ILE A 223 18.99 -23.59 17.80
C ILE A 223 19.88 -24.31 18.80
N ARG A 224 19.29 -24.90 19.86
CA ARG A 224 20.04 -25.75 20.79
C ARG A 224 20.68 -26.95 20.07
N ALA A 225 19.93 -27.64 19.22
CA ALA A 225 20.44 -28.77 18.44
C ALA A 225 21.56 -28.35 17.47
N MET A 226 21.44 -27.18 16.85
CA MET A 226 22.47 -26.60 15.99
C MET A 226 23.74 -26.26 16.77
N LYS A 227 23.64 -25.70 17.99
CA LYS A 227 24.81 -25.45 18.85
C LYS A 227 25.57 -26.74 19.15
N HIS A 228 24.86 -27.81 19.52
CA HIS A 228 25.47 -29.11 19.80
C HIS A 228 26.12 -29.74 18.56
N ARG A 229 25.46 -29.69 17.39
CA ARG A 229 26.05 -30.23 16.15
C ARG A 229 27.20 -29.39 15.60
N ALA A 230 27.17 -28.07 15.80
CA ALA A 230 28.26 -27.18 15.43
C ALA A 230 29.51 -27.44 16.29
N SER A 231 29.36 -27.79 17.59
CA SER A 231 30.51 -28.22 18.42
C SER A 231 31.11 -29.56 17.96
N ASP A 232 30.32 -30.40 17.29
CA ASP A 232 30.76 -31.70 16.75
C ASP A 232 31.35 -31.59 15.33
N LEU A 233 31.55 -30.37 14.81
CA LEU A 233 32.01 -30.07 13.45
C LEU A 233 31.13 -30.64 12.32
N ASP A 234 29.89 -31.02 12.62
CA ASP A 234 28.93 -31.53 11.63
C ASP A 234 28.14 -30.39 10.96
N LEU A 235 28.81 -29.71 10.01
CA LEU A 235 28.21 -28.61 9.23
C LEU A 235 27.02 -29.07 8.38
N ASN A 236 27.05 -30.31 7.88
CA ASN A 236 25.97 -30.85 7.05
C ASN A 236 24.73 -31.16 7.90
N GLY A 237 24.89 -31.73 9.09
CA GLY A 237 23.80 -31.92 10.05
C GLY A 237 23.26 -30.60 10.60
N ALA A 238 24.12 -29.61 10.86
CA ALA A 238 23.69 -28.26 11.24
C ALA A 238 22.87 -27.58 10.13
N LEU A 239 23.27 -27.75 8.86
CA LEU A 239 22.50 -27.28 7.70
C LEU A 239 21.14 -27.99 7.57
N GLN A 240 21.09 -29.30 7.81
CA GLN A 240 19.83 -30.05 7.73
C GLN A 240 18.85 -29.66 8.83
N GLU A 241 19.31 -29.40 10.06
CA GLU A 241 18.43 -28.90 11.12
C GLU A 241 18.07 -27.43 10.93
N GLY A 242 19.01 -26.62 10.43
CA GLY A 242 18.75 -25.21 10.10
C GLY A 242 17.59 -25.03 9.12
N ARG A 243 17.28 -26.02 8.28
CA ARG A 243 16.09 -26.01 7.41
C ARG A 243 14.76 -26.07 8.17
N LYS A 244 14.75 -26.65 9.37
CA LYS A 244 13.56 -26.76 10.24
C LYS A 244 13.45 -25.60 11.23
N LEU A 245 14.49 -24.77 11.31
CA LEU A 245 14.60 -23.66 12.25
C LEU A 245 13.44 -22.67 12.14
N ILE A 246 13.00 -22.43 10.90
CA ILE A 246 11.97 -21.46 10.58
C ILE A 246 10.74 -22.19 10.04
N LYS A 247 9.56 -21.85 10.58
CA LYS A 247 8.27 -22.36 10.08
C LYS A 247 8.11 -22.12 8.56
N PRO A 248 7.62 -23.10 7.78
CA PRO A 248 7.45 -22.97 6.33
C PRO A 248 6.61 -21.75 5.91
N GLU A 249 5.60 -21.39 6.70
CA GLU A 249 4.73 -20.23 6.45
C GLU A 249 5.52 -18.92 6.49
N ALA A 250 6.47 -18.80 7.43
CA ALA A 250 7.32 -17.62 7.57
C ALA A 250 8.35 -17.53 6.45
N VAL A 251 8.95 -18.67 6.06
CA VAL A 251 9.83 -18.75 4.89
C VAL A 251 9.08 -18.30 3.65
N LYS A 252 7.83 -18.75 3.44
CA LYS A 252 6.99 -18.34 2.32
C LYS A 252 6.68 -16.84 2.34
N MET A 253 6.25 -16.29 3.48
CA MET A 253 5.92 -14.85 3.60
C MET A 253 7.12 -13.97 3.25
N VAL A 254 8.30 -14.25 3.80
CA VAL A 254 9.50 -13.46 3.50
C VAL A 254 9.97 -13.71 2.06
N SER A 255 9.85 -14.93 1.55
CA SER A 255 10.21 -15.23 0.17
C SER A 255 9.34 -14.49 -0.84
N ASP A 256 8.04 -14.39 -0.59
CA ASP A 256 7.10 -13.64 -1.42
C ASP A 256 7.40 -12.14 -1.38
N ALA A 257 7.66 -11.59 -0.18
CA ALA A 257 8.06 -10.20 -0.01
C ALA A 257 9.40 -9.86 -0.71
N ALA A 258 10.38 -10.75 -0.61
CA ALA A 258 11.66 -10.61 -1.29
C ALA A 258 11.48 -10.62 -2.82
N ARG A 259 10.75 -11.61 -3.36
CA ARG A 259 10.47 -11.66 -4.80
C ARG A 259 9.75 -10.41 -5.28
N ALA A 260 8.74 -9.94 -4.53
CA ALA A 260 8.02 -8.71 -4.85
C ALA A 260 8.95 -7.48 -4.89
N THR A 261 9.86 -7.38 -3.90
CA THR A 261 10.86 -6.31 -3.83
C THR A 261 11.81 -6.36 -5.03
N PHE A 262 12.25 -7.55 -5.43
CA PHE A 262 13.07 -7.73 -6.62
C PHE A 262 12.32 -7.40 -7.91
N THR A 263 11.05 -7.76 -8.02
CA THR A 263 10.20 -7.40 -9.16
C THR A 263 10.13 -5.88 -9.34
N VAL A 264 9.92 -5.14 -8.25
CA VAL A 264 9.96 -3.67 -8.31
C VAL A 264 11.35 -3.18 -8.70
N SER A 265 12.42 -3.70 -8.10
CA SER A 265 13.78 -3.28 -8.43
C SER A 265 14.16 -3.50 -9.89
N SER A 266 13.78 -4.64 -10.45
CA SER A 266 14.11 -5.01 -11.83
C SER A 266 13.29 -4.25 -12.87
N LYS A 267 12.06 -3.83 -12.52
CA LYS A 267 11.16 -3.12 -13.44
C LYS A 267 11.21 -1.59 -13.29
N GLN A 268 11.37 -1.10 -12.06
CA GLN A 268 11.21 0.31 -11.69
C GLN A 268 12.49 0.94 -11.14
N GLY A 269 13.54 0.14 -10.92
CA GLY A 269 14.84 0.65 -10.45
C GLY A 269 14.94 0.85 -8.93
N TYR A 270 16.11 1.36 -8.51
CA TYR A 270 16.49 1.49 -7.11
C TYR A 270 15.60 2.46 -6.33
N ARG A 271 15.41 3.68 -6.85
CA ARG A 271 14.65 4.73 -6.15
C ARG A 271 13.19 4.34 -5.95
N ALA A 272 12.57 3.74 -6.96
CA ALA A 272 11.23 3.17 -6.82
C ALA A 272 11.20 2.08 -5.74
N THR A 273 12.20 1.21 -5.67
CA THR A 273 12.28 0.14 -4.66
C THR A 273 12.40 0.68 -3.24
N VAL A 274 13.24 1.70 -3.03
CA VAL A 274 13.35 2.39 -1.73
C VAL A 274 12.00 2.98 -1.36
N GLN A 275 11.36 3.72 -2.29
CA GLN A 275 10.05 4.32 -2.09
C GLN A 275 8.98 3.26 -1.77
N THR A 276 9.00 2.11 -2.45
CA THR A 276 8.12 0.97 -2.17
C THR A 276 8.29 0.45 -0.75
N VAL A 277 9.52 0.21 -0.32
CA VAL A 277 9.81 -0.36 1.01
C VAL A 277 9.48 0.64 2.12
N GLU A 278 9.81 1.91 1.95
CA GLU A 278 9.46 2.99 2.90
C GLU A 278 7.93 3.12 3.07
N ASN A 279 7.17 2.80 2.02
CA ASN A 279 5.70 2.84 2.03
C ASN A 279 5.02 1.57 2.52
N ALA A 280 5.77 0.49 2.76
CA ALA A 280 5.23 -0.76 3.29
C ALA A 280 5.01 -0.68 4.82
N GLY A 281 3.87 -1.20 5.28
CA GLY A 281 3.57 -1.40 6.69
C GLY A 281 3.95 -2.80 7.15
N GLU A 282 3.73 -3.79 6.29
CA GLU A 282 3.93 -5.22 6.56
C GLU A 282 4.56 -5.91 5.35
N LEU A 283 5.09 -7.13 5.54
CA LEU A 283 5.67 -7.93 4.45
C LEU A 283 4.67 -8.19 3.31
N ALA A 284 3.38 -8.31 3.65
CA ALA A 284 2.32 -8.51 2.67
C ALA A 284 2.12 -7.29 1.73
N ASP A 285 2.44 -6.08 2.21
CA ASP A 285 2.28 -4.87 1.39
C ASP A 285 3.28 -4.80 0.25
N LEU A 286 4.46 -5.37 0.42
CA LEU A 286 5.48 -5.41 -0.65
C LEU A 286 4.94 -6.13 -1.88
N LYS A 287 4.18 -7.21 -1.69
CA LYS A 287 3.51 -7.93 -2.78
C LYS A 287 2.42 -7.10 -3.45
N ARG A 288 1.62 -6.38 -2.65
CA ARG A 288 0.57 -5.47 -3.16
C ARG A 288 1.19 -4.33 -3.97
N LEU A 289 2.22 -3.69 -3.44
CA LEU A 289 2.96 -2.61 -4.09
C LEU A 289 3.68 -3.06 -5.35
N ALA A 290 4.23 -4.27 -5.38
CA ALA A 290 4.80 -4.84 -6.58
C ALA A 290 3.75 -5.05 -7.68
N ALA A 291 2.56 -5.55 -7.33
CA ALA A 291 1.46 -5.67 -8.28
C ALA A 291 1.02 -4.30 -8.82
N VAL A 292 1.01 -3.25 -7.98
CA VAL A 292 0.75 -1.87 -8.42
C VAL A 292 1.84 -1.41 -9.38
N ALA A 293 3.11 -1.60 -9.03
CA ALA A 293 4.24 -1.22 -9.88
C ALA A 293 4.19 -1.88 -11.26
N GLU A 294 3.71 -3.12 -11.35
CA GLU A 294 3.54 -3.83 -12.61
C GLU A 294 2.40 -3.29 -13.46
N LYS A 295 1.25 -2.98 -12.86
CA LYS A 295 0.09 -2.45 -13.59
C LYS A 295 0.28 -0.99 -14.01
N THR A 296 0.82 -0.18 -13.12
CA THR A 296 0.91 1.28 -13.25
C THR A 296 2.15 1.67 -14.07
N GLY A 297 3.23 0.88 -14.08
CA GLY A 297 4.37 1.13 -14.96
C GLY A 297 5.09 2.44 -14.62
N GLN A 298 5.33 3.30 -15.63
CA GLN A 298 6.11 4.54 -15.48
C GLN A 298 5.50 5.55 -14.51
N LYS A 299 4.17 5.56 -14.32
CA LYS A 299 3.49 6.42 -13.35
C LYS A 299 3.59 5.93 -11.89
N TYR A 300 4.22 4.77 -11.64
CA TYR A 300 4.22 4.13 -10.31
C TYR A 300 4.77 5.05 -9.21
N ARG A 301 5.93 5.67 -9.45
CA ARG A 301 6.57 6.54 -8.45
C ARG A 301 5.74 7.80 -8.17
N GLY A 302 5.14 8.39 -9.20
CA GLY A 302 4.27 9.55 -9.12
C GLY A 302 2.97 9.23 -8.38
N VAL A 303 2.30 8.13 -8.74
CA VAL A 303 1.11 7.63 -8.03
C VAL A 303 1.41 7.37 -6.55
N LEU A 304 2.57 6.79 -6.25
CA LEU A 304 2.98 6.52 -4.87
C LEU A 304 3.35 7.81 -4.11
N ALA A 305 3.97 8.79 -4.76
CA ALA A 305 4.34 10.08 -4.17
C ALA A 305 3.13 10.99 -3.89
N LEU A 306 2.10 10.90 -4.73
CA LEU A 306 0.84 11.64 -4.56
C LEU A 306 -0.04 11.08 -3.42
N ARG A 307 0.38 9.96 -2.82
CA ARG A 307 -0.23 9.43 -1.60
C ARG A 307 0.27 10.22 -0.40
N LYS A 308 -0.62 10.96 0.27
CA LYS A 308 -0.30 11.65 1.53
C LYS A 308 0.00 10.64 2.64
N GLY A 309 1.27 10.33 2.89
CA GLY A 309 1.87 9.91 4.18
C GLY A 309 1.34 8.67 4.94
N ALA A 310 0.13 8.20 4.70
CA ALA A 310 -0.48 7.06 5.37
C ALA A 310 -0.02 5.79 4.65
N LYS A 311 0.64 4.84 5.33
CA LYS A 311 1.04 3.53 4.76
C LYS A 311 -0.14 2.85 4.05
N ILE A 312 0.10 1.97 3.06
CA ILE A 312 -0.99 1.29 2.33
C ILE A 312 -2.03 0.66 3.26
N VAL A 313 -1.59 0.10 4.39
CA VAL A 313 -2.47 -0.45 5.43
C VAL A 313 -3.43 0.59 5.99
N PHE A 314 -2.95 1.81 6.25
CA PHE A 314 -3.78 2.91 6.75
C PHE A 314 -4.70 3.47 5.67
N THR A 315 -4.25 3.52 4.41
CA THR A 315 -5.12 3.90 3.29
C THR A 315 -6.31 2.94 3.17
N ILE A 316 -6.09 1.63 3.28
CA ILE A 316 -7.20 0.66 3.26
C ILE A 316 -8.17 0.91 4.43
N VAL A 317 -7.67 1.19 5.63
CA VAL A 317 -8.50 1.44 6.83
C VAL A 317 -9.26 2.78 6.76
N GLU A 318 -8.62 3.85 6.31
CA GLU A 318 -9.23 5.18 6.15
C GLU A 318 -10.36 5.15 5.12
N TYR A 319 -10.11 4.54 3.96
CA TYR A 319 -11.16 4.36 2.94
C TYR A 319 -12.28 3.43 3.43
N LEU A 320 -11.97 2.38 4.20
CA LEU A 320 -13.00 1.51 4.78
C LEU A 320 -13.86 2.27 5.81
N ALA A 321 -13.25 3.15 6.61
CA ALA A 321 -13.95 4.00 7.56
C ALA A 321 -14.86 5.02 6.86
N GLU A 322 -14.40 5.61 5.75
CA GLU A 322 -15.19 6.54 4.95
C GLU A 322 -16.40 5.83 4.30
N VAL A 323 -16.20 4.63 3.75
CA VAL A 323 -17.28 3.78 3.24
C VAL A 323 -18.28 3.42 4.34
N VAL A 324 -17.80 3.05 5.53
CA VAL A 324 -18.67 2.76 6.68
C VAL A 324 -19.49 3.99 7.08
N TRP A 325 -18.88 5.19 7.09
CA TRP A 325 -19.61 6.42 7.37
C TRP A 325 -20.67 6.76 6.32
N ILE A 326 -20.37 6.54 5.03
CA ILE A 326 -21.36 6.72 3.95
C ILE A 326 -22.52 5.72 4.13
N LEU A 327 -22.23 4.46 4.42
CA LEU A 327 -23.27 3.44 4.64
C LEU A 327 -24.15 3.77 5.85
N ILE A 328 -23.56 4.23 6.96
CA ILE A 328 -24.31 4.72 8.13
C ILE A 328 -25.19 5.91 7.72
N GLY A 329 -24.64 6.86 6.97
CA GLY A 329 -25.38 8.02 6.46
C GLY A 329 -26.59 7.62 5.61
N VAL A 330 -26.43 6.64 4.71
CA VAL A 330 -27.50 6.11 3.87
C VAL A 330 -28.58 5.41 4.71
N VAL A 331 -28.20 4.61 5.71
CA VAL A 331 -29.16 3.94 6.60
C VAL A 331 -29.96 4.98 7.40
N VAL A 332 -29.30 5.97 7.98
CA VAL A 332 -29.95 7.07 8.70
C VAL A 332 -30.90 7.83 7.78
N TRP A 333 -30.48 8.10 6.53
CA TRP A 333 -31.32 8.76 5.54
C TRP A 333 -32.58 7.95 5.20
N ILE A 334 -32.45 6.64 4.95
CA ILE A 334 -33.58 5.75 4.67
C ILE A 334 -34.56 5.72 5.85
N LEU A 335 -34.07 5.68 7.09
CA LEU A 335 -34.93 5.70 8.28
C LEU A 335 -35.71 7.01 8.40
N LEU A 336 -35.07 8.16 8.14
CA LEU A 336 -35.73 9.47 8.13
C LEU A 336 -36.73 9.60 6.98
N ALA A 337 -36.39 9.08 5.80
CA ALA A 337 -37.28 9.02 4.64
C ALA A 337 -38.52 8.17 4.90
N LEU A 338 -38.34 6.99 5.48
CA LEU A 338 -39.45 6.10 5.82
C LEU A 338 -40.34 6.71 6.90
N TRP A 339 -39.74 7.32 7.93
CA TRP A 339 -40.49 7.99 8.99
C TRP A 339 -41.34 9.16 8.47
N THR A 340 -40.76 10.00 7.62
CA THR A 340 -41.48 11.12 6.99
C THR A 340 -42.58 10.64 6.05
N LEU A 341 -42.33 9.60 5.25
CA LEU A 341 -43.34 8.97 4.37
C LEU A 341 -44.50 8.37 5.18
N LEU A 342 -44.21 7.62 6.23
CA LEU A 342 -45.24 7.02 7.10
C LEU A 342 -46.10 8.09 7.78
N ARG A 343 -45.50 9.20 8.23
CA ARG A 343 -46.25 10.35 8.77
C ARG A 343 -47.12 11.02 7.69
N PHE A 344 -46.61 11.12 6.48
CA PHE A 344 -47.37 11.66 5.35
C PHE A 344 -48.60 10.79 5.04
N VAL A 345 -48.41 9.48 4.87
CA VAL A 345 -49.49 8.52 4.57
C VAL A 345 -50.55 8.49 5.67
N ARG A 346 -50.15 8.40 6.95
CA ARG A 346 -51.08 8.45 8.09
C ARG A 346 -51.88 9.75 8.14
N SER A 347 -51.26 10.86 7.74
CA SER A 347 -51.96 12.14 7.72
C SER A 347 -52.92 12.30 6.55
N VAL A 348 -52.69 11.63 5.41
CA VAL A 348 -53.60 11.60 4.27
C VAL A 348 -54.80 10.69 4.55
N ALA A 349 -54.58 9.58 5.24
CA ALA A 349 -55.65 8.66 5.66
C ALA A 349 -56.63 9.28 6.69
N ASN A 350 -56.16 10.24 7.49
CA ASN A 350 -56.98 10.95 8.49
C ASN A 350 -57.69 12.21 7.93
N ILE A 351 -57.77 12.39 6.61
CA ILE A 351 -58.54 13.49 6.02
C ILE A 351 -60.03 13.12 6.04
N PRO A 352 -60.91 13.85 6.76
CA PRO A 352 -62.34 13.56 6.76
C PRO A 352 -62.91 13.79 5.36
N MET A 353 -63.35 12.73 4.68
CA MET A 353 -64.11 12.83 3.43
C MET A 353 -65.53 13.33 3.72
N TRP A 354 -65.70 14.62 3.99
CA TRP A 354 -67.04 15.24 4.00
C TRP A 354 -67.30 15.95 2.68
N PHE A 355 -67.74 15.17 1.68
CA PHE A 355 -68.49 15.71 0.54
C PHE A 355 -69.96 15.74 0.93
N SER A 356 -70.42 16.83 1.54
CA SER A 356 -71.85 17.06 1.69
C SER A 356 -72.45 17.37 0.31
N ARG A 357 -73.22 16.40 -0.21
CA ARG A 357 -74.19 16.64 -1.28
C ARG A 357 -75.04 17.87 -0.91
N ARG A 358 -74.95 18.93 -1.70
CA ARG A 358 -75.98 19.97 -1.72
C ARG A 358 -77.19 19.37 -2.42
N SER A 359 -78.19 18.95 -1.65
CA SER A 359 -79.55 18.75 -2.17
C SER A 359 -80.12 20.12 -2.49
N ALA A 360 -80.53 20.30 -3.75
CA ALA A 360 -81.36 21.42 -4.17
C ALA A 360 -82.74 21.29 -3.52
N LEU A 361 -83.16 22.34 -2.81
CA LEU A 361 -84.42 23.09 -2.95
C LEU A 361 -84.43 24.24 -1.94
#